data_AF-A0A4W3GPU3-F1
#
_entry.id   AF-A0A4W3GPU3-F1
#
_cell.length_a   1.000
_cell.length_b   1.000
_cell.length_c   1.000
_cell.angle_alpha   90.00
_cell.angle_beta   90.00
_cell.angle_gamma   90.00
#
_symmetry.space_group_name_H-M   'P 1'
#
loop_
_entity.id
_entity.type
_entity.pdbx_description
1 polymer ?
#
loop_
_entity_poly.entity_id
_entity_poly.type
_entity_poly.pdbx_seq_one_letter_code
_entity_poly.pdbx_strand_id
1 'polypeptide(L)' 'MERLGPGGRAGKQMTRRVGIVGYGSLGQYLVDMIVQAGAEQGLQLVFVWNRSQEKMRGRVPEELQLKDLNMFGDR' A
#
# COMPACT_ATOMS: atom_id res chain seq x y z
N MET A 1 45.34 -3.32 -1.49
CA MET A 1 44.77 -2.46 -2.55
C MET A 1 43.26 -2.73 -2.57
N GLU A 2 42.52 -2.08 -1.67
CA GLU A 2 41.07 -2.24 -1.57
C GLU A 2 40.39 -1.49 -2.72
N ARG A 3 39.64 -2.22 -3.55
CA ARG A 3 38.81 -1.63 -4.59
C ARG A 3 37.54 -1.10 -3.94
N LEU A 4 37.45 0.22 -3.80
CA LEU A 4 36.22 0.92 -3.46
C LEU A 4 35.18 0.64 -4.57
N GLY A 5 34.18 -0.17 -4.25
CA GLY A 5 32.98 -0.32 -5.07
C GLY A 5 32.18 0.99 -5.10
N PRO A 6 31.41 1.26 -6.16
CA PRO A 6 30.75 2.54 -6.33
C PRO A 6 29.71 2.73 -5.24
N GLY A 7 29.91 3.75 -4.42
CA GLY A 7 28.90 4.23 -3.49
C GLY A 7 27.67 4.73 -4.26
N GLY A 8 26.60 3.94 -4.21
CA GLY A 8 25.23 4.43 -4.33
C GLY A 8 24.64 4.42 -2.92
N ARG A 9 24.21 5.58 -2.41
CA ARG A 9 23.64 5.76 -1.08
C ARG A 9 22.64 4.63 -0.75
N ALA A 10 22.97 3.75 0.20
CA ALA A 10 21.96 2.95 0.89
C ALA A 10 21.24 3.85 1.91
N GLY A 11 20.64 4.95 1.43
CA GLY A 11 19.55 5.56 2.18
C GLY A 11 18.42 4.55 2.16
N LYS A 12 17.93 4.11 3.32
CA LYS A 12 16.72 3.28 3.43
C LYS A 12 15.68 3.88 2.49
N GLN A 13 15.38 3.22 1.38
CA GLN A 13 14.37 3.68 0.44
C GLN A 13 13.09 3.81 1.27
N MET A 14 12.64 5.04 1.51
CA MET A 14 11.48 5.29 2.35
C MET A 14 10.27 4.69 1.64
N THR A 15 9.71 3.62 2.22
CA THR A 15 8.51 2.99 1.69
C THR A 15 7.37 4.00 1.68
N ARG A 16 6.82 4.25 0.50
CA ARG A 16 5.67 5.12 0.32
C ARG A 16 4.41 4.36 0.73
N ARG A 17 3.74 4.89 1.74
CA ARG A 17 2.46 4.39 2.26
C ARG A 17 1.34 4.84 1.33
N VAL A 18 0.50 3.92 0.88
CA VAL A 18 -0.55 4.14 -0.10
C VAL A 18 -1.89 3.72 0.49
N GLY A 19 -2.87 4.62 0.43
CA GLY A 19 -4.27 4.31 0.66
C GLY A 19 -5.03 4.25 -0.66
N ILE A 20 -5.97 3.32 -0.79
CA ILE A 20 -6.85 3.20 -1.95
C ILE A 20 -8.26 3.66 -1.58
N VAL A 21 -8.81 4.61 -2.33
CA VAL A 21 -10.17 5.12 -2.16
C VAL A 21 -11.03 4.66 -3.34
N GLY A 22 -11.96 3.76 -3.07
CA GLY A 22 -12.80 3.07 -4.06
C GLY A 22 -12.31 1.65 -4.35
N TYR A 23 -13.23 0.68 -4.27
CA TYR A 23 -12.94 -0.75 -4.47
C TYR A 23 -13.75 -1.34 -5.64
N GLY A 24 -13.80 -0.60 -6.75
CA GLY A 24 -14.27 -1.10 -8.06
C GLY A 24 -13.18 -1.90 -8.77
N SER A 25 -13.33 -2.17 -10.07
CA SER A 25 -12.39 -3.01 -10.83
C SER A 25 -10.94 -2.49 -10.78
N LEU A 26 -10.73 -1.19 -10.94
CA LEU A 26 -9.40 -0.58 -10.83
C LEU A 26 -8.84 -0.66 -9.40
N GLY A 27 -9.67 -0.36 -8.40
CA GLY A 27 -9.26 -0.42 -6.99
C GLY A 27 -8.85 -1.83 -6.58
N GLN A 28 -9.59 -2.85 -7.02
CA GLN A 28 -9.26 -4.26 -6.82
C GLN A 28 -7.90 -4.60 -7.46
N TYR A 29 -7.70 -4.26 -8.74
CA TYR A 29 -6.42 -4.47 -9.41
C TYR A 29 -5.25 -3.79 -8.70
N LEU A 30 -5.41 -2.54 -8.27
CA LEU A 30 -4.36 -1.80 -7.57
C LEU A 30 -4.04 -2.43 -6.21
N VAL A 31 -5.04 -2.85 -5.45
CA VAL A 31 -4.84 -3.56 -4.17
C VAL A 31 -4.05 -4.84 -4.40
N ASP A 32 -4.47 -5.66 -5.37
CA ASP A 32 -3.78 -6.92 -5.70
C ASP A 32 -2.32 -6.66 -6.09
N MET A 33 -2.07 -5.69 -6.98
CA MET A 33 -0.72 -5.35 -7.44
C MET A 33 0.18 -4.80 -6.32
N ILE A 34 -0.35 -3.93 -5.45
CA ILE A 34 0.44 -3.37 -4.34
C ILE A 34 0.75 -4.46 -3.30
N VAL A 35 -0.20 -5.35 -3.01
CA VAL A 35 0.04 -6.47 -2.07
C VAL A 35 1.06 -7.45 -2.64
N GLN A 36 0.99 -7.78 -3.93
CA GLN A 36 1.87 -8.77 -4.55
C GLN A 36 3.27 -8.25 -4.85
N ALA A 37 3.39 -7.02 -5.35
CA ALA A 37 4.65 -6.49 -5.89
C ALA A 37 5.05 -5.11 -5.33
N GLY A 38 4.20 -4.49 -4.50
CA GLY A 38 4.43 -3.14 -4.00
C GLY A 38 5.73 -3.00 -3.21
N ALA A 39 6.09 -4.00 -2.41
CA ALA A 39 7.31 -3.97 -1.58
C ALA A 39 8.58 -3.76 -2.42
N GLU A 40 8.69 -4.44 -3.57
CA GLU A 40 9.82 -4.30 -4.51
C GLU A 40 9.88 -2.90 -5.13
N GLN A 41 8.73 -2.23 -5.23
CA GLN A 41 8.59 -0.87 -5.74
C GLN A 41 8.66 0.19 -4.62
N GLY A 42 8.92 -0.21 -3.38
CA GLY A 42 8.91 0.69 -2.22
C GLY A 42 7.52 1.25 -1.90
N LEU A 43 6.46 0.47 -2.15
CA LEU A 43 5.07 0.79 -1.83
C LEU A 43 4.55 -0.13 -0.73
N GLN A 44 3.73 0.43 0.16
CA GLN A 44 3.01 -0.32 1.19
C GLN A 44 1.55 0.11 1.21
N LEU A 45 0.63 -0.83 1.01
CA LEU A 45 -0.79 -0.60 1.23
C LEU A 45 -1.06 -0.41 2.73
N VAL A 46 -1.68 0.70 3.10
CA VAL A 46 -2.00 1.01 4.52
C VAL A 46 -3.49 1.07 4.80
N PHE A 47 -4.32 1.33 3.78
CA PHE A 47 -5.75 1.14 3.88
C PHE A 47 -6.42 1.03 2.51
N VAL A 48 -7.62 0.47 2.52
CA VAL A 48 -8.62 0.53 1.45
C VAL A 48 -9.90 1.06 2.04
N TRP A 49 -10.50 2.05 1.39
CA TRP A 49 -11.82 2.57 1.75
C TRP A 49 -12.77 2.40 0.57
N ASN A 50 -14.02 2.06 0.85
CA ASN A 50 -15.07 2.05 -0.14
C ASN A 50 -16.40 2.49 0.48
N ARG A 51 -17.24 3.19 -0.28
CA ARG A 51 -18.55 3.67 0.20
C ARG A 51 -19.42 2.56 0.79
N SER A 52 -19.32 1.33 0.24
CA SER A 52 -19.95 0.13 0.79
C SER A 52 -18.86 -0.83 1.28
N GLN A 53 -18.76 -0.98 2.61
CA GLN A 53 -17.77 -1.84 3.27
C GLN A 53 -17.96 -3.32 2.90
N GLU A 54 -19.21 -3.76 2.70
CA GLU A 54 -19.52 -5.13 2.29
C GLU A 54 -18.79 -5.57 1.00
N LYS A 55 -18.45 -4.64 0.10
CA LYS A 55 -17.67 -4.97 -1.11
C LYS A 55 -16.23 -5.42 -0.82
N MET A 56 -15.68 -5.06 0.33
CA MET A 56 -14.32 -5.40 0.75
C MET A 56 -14.27 -6.63 1.67
N ARG A 57 -15.40 -6.98 2.30
CA ARG A 57 -15.50 -8.10 3.25
C ARG A 57 -15.03 -9.41 2.61
N GLY A 58 -14.09 -10.09 3.28
CA GLY A 58 -13.49 -11.34 2.80
C GLY A 58 -12.55 -11.21 1.60
N ARG A 59 -12.30 -9.98 1.10
CA ARG A 59 -11.37 -9.70 -0.01
C ARG A 59 -10.20 -8.82 0.40
N VAL A 60 -10.43 -7.89 1.33
CA VAL A 60 -9.39 -7.05 1.93
C VAL A 60 -9.26 -7.43 3.41
N PRO A 61 -8.05 -7.61 3.97
CA PRO A 61 -7.86 -7.82 5.41
C PRO A 61 -8.54 -6.73 6.26
N GLU A 62 -9.14 -7.10 7.39
CA GLU A 62 -9.97 -6.18 8.19
C GLU A 62 -9.17 -4.97 8.70
N GLU A 63 -7.91 -5.17 9.05
CA GLU A 63 -6.98 -4.13 9.50
C GLU A 63 -6.72 -3.06 8.43
N LEU A 64 -6.83 -3.41 7.15
CA LEU A 64 -6.69 -2.50 6.02
C LEU A 64 -8.01 -1.86 5.62
N GLN A 65 -9.16 -2.34 6.09
CA GLN A 65 -10.45 -1.73 5.77
C GLN A 65 -10.66 -0.46 6.61
N LEU A 66 -10.52 0.69 5.98
CA LEU A 66 -10.82 1.97 6.61
C LEU A 66 -12.34 2.17 6.66
N LYS A 67 -12.89 2.30 7.86
CA LYS A 67 -14.35 2.45 8.08
C LYS A 67 -14.81 3.88 7.83
N ASP A 68 -14.05 4.86 8.32
CA ASP A 68 -14.30 6.29 8.13
C ASP A 68 -13.13 6.92 7.39
N LEU A 69 -13.40 7.54 6.24
CA LEU A 69 -12.38 8.17 5.42
C LEU A 69 -11.68 9.31 6.15
N ASN A 70 -12.34 9.97 7.12
CA ASN A 70 -11.71 11.05 7.90
C ASN A 70 -10.58 10.56 8.81
N MET A 71 -10.50 9.25 9.08
CA MET A 71 -9.48 8.62 9.93
C MET A 71 -8.25 8.16 9.15
N PHE A 72 -8.09 8.58 7.89
CA PHE A 72 -6.96 8.17 7.05
C PHE A 72 -5.60 8.66 7.58
N GLY A 73 -5.59 9.74 8.37
CA GLY A 73 -4.37 10.30 8.96
C GLY A 73 -3.70 9.41 10.01
N ASP A 74 -4.47 8.49 10.61
CA ASP A 74 -4.00 7.55 11.63
C ASP A 74 -3.44 6.25 11.02
N ARG A 75 -3.46 6.15 9.69
CA ARG A 75 -3.08 4.95 8.93
C ARG A 75 -1.67 5.01 8.37
#